data_AF-A0A2T7TGQ4-F1
#
_entry.id   AF-A0A2T7TGQ4-F1
#
_cell.length_a   1.000
_cell.length_b   1.000
_cell.length_c   1.000
_cell.angle_alpha   90.00
_cell.angle_beta   90.00
_cell.angle_gamma   90.00
#
_symmetry.space_group_name_H-M   'P 1'
#
loop_
_entity.id
_entity.type
_entity.pdbx_description
1 polymer ?
#
loop_
_entity_poly.entity_id
_entity_poly.type
_entity_poly.pdbx_seq_one_letter_code
_entity_poly.pdbx_strand_id
1 'polypeptide(L)'
;MVLGMSTVHAVESTMAPPATIVSSTKSLQVIHEDQQPQLNGFVAPSVSPFVDVSTTQLFYKEMAWLASQGISTGWVEGNGARTYRPLTPVNRDAMAAFMYRLSGSPEFVAPSVSPFVDVSTTQLFYKEMAWLASQGISTGWVEGNGARTYRPLTPVNRDAMAAFMYRLDPKL
;
A
#
# COMPACT_ATOMS: atom_id res chain seq x y z
N MET A 1 -23.98 -63.15 -44.28
CA MET A 1 -23.07 -62.75 -43.20
C MET A 1 -22.68 -61.32 -43.49
N VAL A 2 -23.26 -60.36 -42.77
CA VAL A 2 -23.39 -58.95 -43.18
C VAL A 2 -22.86 -58.04 -42.07
N LEU A 3 -22.06 -57.06 -42.49
CA LEU A 3 -21.74 -55.74 -41.91
C LEU A 3 -20.96 -55.61 -40.59
N GLY A 4 -20.03 -54.64 -40.59
CA GLY A 4 -19.64 -53.89 -39.40
C GLY A 4 -18.22 -53.31 -39.41
N MET A 5 -17.85 -52.44 -40.35
CA MET A 5 -16.70 -51.55 -40.17
C MET A 5 -17.09 -50.50 -39.12
N SER A 6 -16.44 -50.52 -37.95
CA SER A 6 -16.65 -49.52 -36.90
C SER A 6 -15.52 -48.52 -36.90
N THR A 7 -15.84 -47.33 -37.39
CA THR A 7 -15.04 -46.10 -37.40
C THR A 7 -14.85 -45.60 -35.96
N VAL A 8 -13.60 -45.38 -35.55
CA VAL A 8 -13.28 -44.72 -34.27
C VAL A 8 -13.46 -43.22 -34.45
N HIS A 9 -14.39 -42.62 -33.70
CA HIS A 9 -14.56 -41.16 -33.63
C HIS A 9 -13.45 -40.58 -32.74
N ALA A 10 -12.64 -39.69 -33.31
CA ALA A 10 -11.78 -38.79 -32.54
C ALA A 10 -12.64 -37.63 -32.02
N VAL A 11 -12.63 -37.39 -30.70
CA VAL A 11 -13.25 -36.23 -30.09
C VAL A 11 -12.18 -35.14 -30.01
N GLU A 12 -12.21 -34.17 -30.93
CA GLU A 12 -11.39 -32.97 -30.85
C GLU A 12 -11.92 -32.05 -29.76
N SER A 13 -11.16 -31.93 -28.67
CA SER A 13 -11.40 -30.96 -27.60
C SER A 13 -11.02 -29.56 -28.10
N THR A 14 -12.01 -28.69 -28.24
CA THR A 14 -11.84 -27.30 -28.69
C THR A 14 -11.09 -26.49 -27.62
N MET A 15 -9.79 -26.29 -27.78
CA MET A 15 -9.03 -25.30 -27.00
C MET A 15 -9.36 -23.90 -27.49
N ALA A 16 -9.82 -23.03 -26.58
CA ALA A 16 -10.00 -21.60 -26.86
C ALA A 16 -8.66 -20.94 -27.25
N PRO A 17 -8.65 -19.95 -28.16
CA PRO A 17 -7.42 -19.26 -28.56
C PRO A 17 -6.80 -18.49 -27.38
N PRO A 18 -5.46 -18.33 -27.34
CA PRO A 18 -4.81 -17.57 -26.28
C PRO A 18 -5.22 -16.10 -26.32
N ALA A 19 -5.61 -15.57 -25.17
CA ALA A 19 -5.94 -14.16 -25.00
C ALA A 19 -4.72 -13.28 -25.34
N THR A 20 -4.86 -12.43 -26.35
CA THR A 20 -3.86 -11.42 -26.72
C THR A 20 -3.73 -10.39 -25.61
N ILE A 21 -2.57 -10.31 -24.96
CA ILE A 21 -2.23 -9.19 -24.06
C ILE A 21 -1.95 -7.97 -24.93
N VAL A 22 -2.90 -7.04 -24.99
CA VAL A 22 -2.69 -5.72 -25.62
C VAL A 22 -1.82 -4.89 -24.66
N SER A 23 -0.53 -4.78 -24.99
CA SER A 23 0.40 -3.86 -24.33
C SER A 23 0.07 -2.44 -24.77
N SER A 24 -0.54 -1.64 -23.88
CA SER A 24 -0.85 -0.24 -24.17
C SER A 24 0.39 0.63 -23.95
N THR A 25 1.12 0.91 -25.03
CA THR A 25 2.17 1.94 -25.06
C THR A 25 1.54 3.33 -24.98
N LYS A 26 1.48 3.91 -23.78
CA LYS A 26 1.10 5.32 -23.63
C LYS A 26 2.31 6.19 -24.00
N SER A 27 2.21 6.81 -25.17
CA SER A 27 3.19 7.74 -25.75
C SER A 27 3.62 8.83 -24.76
N LEU A 28 4.94 9.02 -24.63
CA LEU A 28 5.55 10.13 -23.90
C LEU A 28 5.19 11.44 -24.60
N GLN A 29 4.23 12.18 -24.05
CA GLN A 29 4.00 13.59 -24.41
C GLN A 29 4.73 14.48 -23.40
N VAL A 30 5.33 15.55 -23.92
CA VAL A 30 6.04 16.59 -23.17
C VAL A 30 5.07 17.20 -22.16
N ILE A 31 5.32 16.97 -20.86
CA ILE A 31 4.54 17.53 -19.77
C ILE A 31 4.95 18.99 -19.55
N HIS A 32 4.03 19.92 -19.80
CA HIS A 32 4.11 21.27 -19.24
C HIS A 32 3.87 21.19 -17.73
N GLU A 33 4.66 21.93 -16.96
CA GLU A 33 4.73 21.89 -15.48
C GLU A 33 3.37 22.11 -14.78
N ASP A 34 2.42 22.77 -15.46
CA ASP A 34 1.09 23.06 -14.93
C ASP A 34 0.08 21.89 -15.00
N GLN A 35 0.45 20.74 -15.56
CA GLN A 35 -0.43 19.57 -15.68
C GLN A 35 0.27 18.32 -15.15
N GLN A 36 0.39 18.21 -13.82
CA GLN A 36 0.77 16.94 -13.20
C GLN A 36 -0.17 15.84 -13.70
N PRO A 37 0.37 14.70 -14.21
CA PRO A 37 -0.43 13.63 -14.79
C PRO A 37 -1.59 13.26 -13.88
N GLN A 38 -2.79 13.21 -14.44
CA GLN A 38 -3.98 12.77 -13.73
C GLN A 38 -3.83 11.28 -13.39
N LEU A 39 -3.18 10.94 -12.26
CA LEU A 39 -3.19 9.59 -11.71
C LEU A 39 -4.66 9.21 -11.47
N ASN A 40 -5.15 8.27 -12.27
CA ASN A 40 -6.46 7.62 -12.15
C ASN A 40 -7.70 8.56 -12.15
N GLY A 41 -7.61 9.77 -12.70
CA GLY A 41 -8.75 10.69 -12.79
C GLY A 41 -9.21 11.28 -11.46
N PHE A 42 -8.39 11.20 -10.40
CA PHE A 42 -8.71 11.83 -9.11
C PHE A 42 -8.68 13.36 -9.23
N VAL A 43 -9.78 14.00 -8.81
CA VAL A 43 -9.91 15.46 -8.69
C VAL A 43 -9.81 15.84 -7.22
N ALA A 44 -8.78 16.60 -6.87
CA ALA A 44 -8.60 17.11 -5.51
C ALA A 44 -9.70 18.15 -5.18
N PRO A 45 -10.17 18.23 -3.92
CA PRO A 45 -11.20 19.17 -3.54
C PRO A 45 -10.71 20.63 -3.66
N SER A 46 -11.63 21.57 -3.86
CA SER A 46 -11.30 23.00 -3.88
C SER A 46 -11.01 23.58 -2.49
N VAL A 47 -11.31 22.82 -1.44
CA VAL A 47 -11.02 23.14 -0.04
C VAL A 47 -10.20 21.99 0.53
N SER A 48 -9.07 22.30 1.17
CA SER A 48 -8.22 21.29 1.79
C SER A 48 -8.93 20.62 2.98
N PRO A 49 -8.86 19.28 3.10
CA PRO A 49 -9.30 18.58 4.32
C PRO A 49 -8.35 18.82 5.51
N PHE A 50 -7.18 19.43 5.28
CA PHE A 50 -6.19 19.75 6.31
C PHE A 50 -5.89 21.24 6.35
N VAL A 51 -5.91 21.82 7.56
CA VAL A 51 -5.77 23.28 7.76
C VAL A 51 -4.36 23.81 7.52
N ASP A 52 -3.36 22.92 7.52
CA ASP A 52 -1.95 23.22 7.29
C ASP A 52 -1.48 22.90 5.85
N VAL A 53 -2.43 22.71 4.93
CA VAL A 53 -2.16 22.37 3.53
C VAL A 53 -2.94 23.33 2.62
N SER A 54 -2.23 24.16 1.86
CA SER A 54 -2.84 25.00 0.82
C SER A 54 -3.22 24.16 -0.41
N THR A 55 -4.34 24.47 -1.06
CA THR A 55 -4.79 23.79 -2.29
C THR A 55 -3.90 24.06 -3.50
N THR A 56 -3.02 25.06 -3.41
CA THR A 56 -2.08 25.46 -4.46
C THR A 56 -0.64 25.02 -4.19
N GLN A 57 -0.37 24.41 -3.04
CA GLN A 57 1.01 23.98 -2.72
C GLN A 57 1.39 22.70 -3.46
N LEU A 58 2.69 22.48 -3.57
CA LEU A 58 3.25 21.26 -4.16
C LEU A 58 2.71 20.01 -3.46
N PHE A 59 2.37 19.00 -4.26
CA PHE A 59 1.83 17.70 -3.83
C PHE A 59 0.45 17.74 -3.16
N TYR A 60 -0.28 18.87 -3.20
CA TYR A 60 -1.63 18.96 -2.61
C TYR A 60 -2.54 17.82 -3.06
N LYS A 61 -2.54 17.55 -4.38
CA LYS A 61 -3.38 16.53 -4.98
C LYS A 61 -3.10 15.15 -4.43
N GLU A 62 -1.84 14.76 -4.30
CA GLU A 62 -1.42 13.46 -3.78
C GLU A 62 -1.77 13.30 -2.29
N MET A 63 -1.60 14.37 -1.50
CA MET A 63 -2.00 14.38 -0.10
C MET A 63 -3.52 14.25 0.07
N ALA A 64 -4.29 14.99 -0.74
CA ALA A 64 -5.74 14.88 -0.77
C ALA A 64 -6.20 13.49 -1.25
N TRP A 65 -5.50 12.89 -2.20
CA TRP A 65 -5.77 11.52 -2.65
C TRP A 65 -5.55 10.52 -1.51
N LEU A 66 -4.39 10.55 -0.84
CA LEU A 66 -4.10 9.67 0.30
C LEU A 66 -5.17 9.79 1.39
N ALA A 67 -5.64 11.00 1.66
CA ALA A 67 -6.72 11.25 2.61
C ALA A 67 -8.07 10.69 2.13
N SER A 68 -8.42 10.88 0.87
CA SER A 68 -9.66 10.35 0.29
C SER A 68 -9.73 8.82 0.30
N GLN A 69 -8.57 8.16 0.19
CA GLN A 69 -8.44 6.70 0.27
C GLN A 69 -8.33 6.22 1.73
N GLY A 70 -8.32 7.12 2.71
CA GLY A 70 -8.13 6.79 4.13
C GLY A 70 -6.73 6.30 4.49
N ILE A 71 -5.76 6.38 3.57
CA ILE A 71 -4.39 5.88 3.78
C ILE A 71 -3.66 6.75 4.81
N SER A 72 -3.57 8.06 4.54
CA SER A 72 -3.04 9.06 5.48
C SER A 72 -4.18 9.92 6.01
N THR A 73 -4.41 9.86 7.32
CA THR A 73 -5.55 10.55 7.95
C THR A 73 -5.15 11.88 8.59
N GLY A 74 -3.85 12.17 8.71
CA GLY A 74 -3.37 13.30 9.50
C GLY A 74 -3.73 13.20 10.99
N TRP A 75 -3.62 14.33 11.69
CA TRP A 75 -3.88 14.47 13.13
C TRP A 75 -5.14 15.29 13.35
N VAL A 76 -5.95 14.91 14.34
CA VAL A 76 -7.04 15.75 14.83
C VAL A 76 -6.47 16.66 15.91
N GLU A 77 -6.62 17.95 15.73
CA GLU A 77 -6.20 18.99 16.67
C GLU A 77 -7.28 19.23 17.74
N GLY A 78 -6.92 19.89 18.85
CA GLY A 78 -7.83 20.08 19.99
C GLY A 78 -9.12 20.87 19.68
N ASN A 79 -9.14 21.61 18.56
CA ASN A 79 -10.31 22.34 18.05
C ASN A 79 -11.13 21.55 17.01
N GLY A 80 -10.81 20.27 16.78
CA GLY A 80 -11.45 19.40 15.78
C GLY A 80 -10.94 19.58 14.35
N ALA A 81 -10.08 20.57 14.09
CA ALA A 81 -9.41 20.70 12.79
C ALA A 81 -8.46 19.52 12.54
N ARG A 82 -8.09 19.28 11.28
CA ARG A 82 -7.10 18.25 10.93
C ARG A 82 -5.84 18.87 10.34
N THR A 83 -4.67 18.36 10.73
CA THR A 83 -3.37 18.70 10.11
C THR A 83 -2.77 17.49 9.38
N TYR A 84 -2.03 17.74 8.29
CA TYR A 84 -1.33 16.71 7.51
C TYR A 84 0.17 16.64 7.80
N ARG A 85 0.78 17.75 8.24
CA ARG A 85 2.20 17.86 8.58
C ARG A 85 3.13 17.40 7.44
N PRO A 86 3.03 18.02 6.24
CA PRO A 86 3.62 17.52 5.00
C PRO A 86 5.15 17.42 4.97
N LEU A 87 5.84 18.16 5.85
CA LEU A 87 7.29 18.19 5.94
C LEU A 87 7.84 17.37 7.13
N THR A 88 6.95 16.77 7.93
CA THR A 88 7.37 15.90 9.03
C THR A 88 7.76 14.53 8.48
N PRO A 89 8.94 13.99 8.87
CA PRO A 89 9.32 12.64 8.49
C PRO A 89 8.29 11.60 8.93
N VAL A 90 8.06 10.60 8.09
CA VAL A 90 7.16 9.49 8.44
C VAL A 90 7.91 8.50 9.33
N ASN A 91 7.39 8.30 10.54
CA ASN A 91 7.86 7.26 11.45
C ASN A 91 7.44 5.86 10.98
N ARG A 92 8.17 4.83 11.42
CA ARG A 92 7.97 3.44 11.01
C ARG A 92 6.60 2.88 11.39
N ASP A 93 6.01 3.33 12.48
CA ASP A 93 4.65 2.96 12.90
C ASP A 93 3.59 3.54 11.97
N ALA A 94 3.67 4.83 11.65
CA ALA A 94 2.79 5.50 10.70
C ALA A 94 2.91 4.89 9.30
N MET A 95 4.13 4.55 8.87
CA MET A 95 4.34 3.83 7.61
C MET A 95 3.63 2.46 7.62
N ALA A 96 3.65 1.73 8.74
CA ALA A 96 2.90 0.48 8.86
C ALA A 96 1.40 0.69 8.64
N ALA A 97 0.84 1.73 9.26
CA ALA A 97 -0.56 2.08 9.08
C ALA A 97 -0.89 2.43 7.62
N PHE A 98 -0.03 3.19 6.95
CA PHE A 98 -0.22 3.54 5.54
C PHE A 98 -0.22 2.30 4.65
N MET A 99 0.74 1.39 4.82
CA MET A 99 0.86 0.18 4.02
C MET A 99 -0.30 -0.80 4.25
N TYR A 100 -0.72 -0.97 5.50
CA TYR A 100 -1.88 -1.79 5.84
C TYR A 100 -3.16 -1.26 5.18
N ARG A 101 -3.40 0.05 5.26
CA ARG A 101 -4.58 0.68 4.63
C ARG A 101 -4.50 0.69 3.11
N LEU A 102 -3.31 0.93 2.55
CA LEU A 102 -3.06 0.83 1.10
C LEU A 102 -3.35 -0.58 0.57
N SER A 103 -3.16 -1.61 1.41
CA SER A 103 -3.48 -3.02 1.12
C SER A 103 -4.97 -3.36 1.29
N GLY A 104 -5.84 -2.35 1.48
CA GLY A 104 -7.26 -2.56 1.68
C GLY A 104 -7.66 -2.92 3.12
N SER A 105 -6.77 -2.72 4.09
CA SER A 105 -7.02 -3.04 5.52
C SER A 105 -7.48 -4.49 5.74
N PRO A 106 -6.71 -5.50 5.28
CA PRO A 106 -7.15 -6.90 5.30
C PRO A 106 -7.48 -7.38 6.71
N GLU A 107 -8.50 -8.22 6.85
CA GLU A 107 -8.87 -8.80 8.14
C GLU A 107 -7.68 -9.48 8.81
N PHE A 108 -7.36 -9.04 10.03
CA PHE A 108 -6.20 -9.50 10.77
C PHE A 108 -6.44 -9.37 12.27
N VAL A 109 -6.19 -10.45 12.99
CA VAL A 109 -6.21 -10.48 14.46
C VAL A 109 -4.77 -10.40 14.93
N ALA A 110 -4.39 -9.28 15.54
CA ALA A 110 -3.06 -9.11 16.10
C ALA A 110 -2.86 -10.08 17.29
N PRO A 111 -1.65 -10.65 17.46
CA PRO A 111 -1.40 -11.57 18.55
C PRO A 111 -1.53 -10.88 19.92
N SER A 112 -1.81 -11.65 20.97
CA SER A 112 -1.86 -11.12 22.35
C SER A 112 -0.47 -10.77 22.90
N VAL A 113 0.59 -11.28 22.27
CA VAL A 113 1.99 -10.99 22.57
C VAL A 113 2.63 -10.37 21.33
N SER A 114 3.29 -9.23 21.52
CA SER A 114 3.97 -8.55 20.43
C SER A 114 5.13 -9.39 19.86
N PRO A 115 5.29 -9.48 18.53
CA PRO A 115 6.49 -10.05 17.92
C PRO A 115 7.73 -9.17 18.11
N PHE A 116 7.56 -7.93 18.60
CA PHE A 116 8.63 -6.99 18.88
C PHE A 116 8.61 -6.53 20.34
N VAL A 117 9.74 -6.59 21.01
CA VAL A 117 9.84 -6.32 22.46
C VAL A 117 9.69 -4.83 22.83
N ASP A 118 9.85 -3.94 21.86
CA ASP A 118 9.71 -2.48 22.00
C ASP A 118 8.34 -1.96 21.53
N VAL A 119 7.36 -2.85 21.35
CA VAL A 119 6.01 -2.52 20.90
C VAL A 119 5.00 -3.10 21.90
N SER A 120 4.28 -2.23 22.59
CA SER A 120 3.14 -2.61 23.43
C SER A 120 1.94 -3.02 22.57
N THR A 121 1.17 -4.02 22.99
CA THR A 121 -0.03 -4.48 22.28
C THR A 121 -1.20 -3.49 22.35
N THR A 122 -1.11 -2.48 23.21
CA THR A 122 -2.13 -1.42 23.37
C THR A 122 -1.73 -0.10 22.70
N GLN A 123 -0.53 -0.01 22.12
CA GLN A 123 -0.07 1.25 21.51
C GLN A 123 -0.67 1.46 20.13
N LEU A 124 -0.63 2.72 19.67
CA LEU A 124 -1.11 3.10 18.36
C LEU A 124 -0.38 2.29 17.26
N PHE A 125 -1.15 1.86 16.26
CA PHE A 125 -0.70 1.08 15.11
C PHE A 125 -0.11 -0.30 15.42
N TYR A 126 -0.32 -0.86 16.62
CA TYR A 126 0.17 -2.20 16.97
C TYR A 126 -0.31 -3.27 15.96
N LYS A 127 -1.60 -3.25 15.63
CA LYS A 127 -2.20 -4.22 14.70
C LYS A 127 -1.50 -4.18 13.35
N GLU A 128 -1.23 -2.99 12.82
CA GLU A 128 -0.61 -2.78 11.52
C GLU A 128 0.87 -3.19 11.53
N MET A 129 1.62 -2.84 12.58
CA MET A 129 3.01 -3.31 12.74
C MET A 129 3.10 -4.84 12.83
N ALA A 130 2.18 -5.47 13.57
CA ALA A 130 2.10 -6.92 13.69
C ALA A 130 1.69 -7.58 12.35
N TRP A 131 0.78 -6.96 11.60
CA TRP A 131 0.40 -7.44 10.26
C TRP A 131 1.60 -7.38 9.31
N LEU A 132 2.32 -6.26 9.24
CA LEU A 132 3.53 -6.12 8.42
C LEU A 132 4.56 -7.22 8.76
N ALA A 133 4.71 -7.55 10.04
CA ALA A 133 5.60 -8.62 10.47
C ALA A 133 5.11 -10.00 10.04
N SER A 134 3.80 -10.27 10.15
CA SER A 134 3.19 -11.55 9.73
C SER A 134 3.33 -11.80 8.24
N GLN A 135 3.31 -10.74 7.43
CA GLN A 135 3.49 -10.81 5.97
C GLN A 135 4.97 -10.77 5.54
N GLY A 136 5.91 -10.65 6.49
CA GLY A 136 7.34 -10.51 6.18
C GLY A 136 7.74 -9.17 5.58
N ILE A 137 6.82 -8.20 5.49
CA ILE A 137 7.09 -6.85 4.94
C ILE A 137 8.11 -6.12 5.83
N SER A 138 7.87 -6.10 7.14
CA SER A 138 8.81 -5.55 8.12
C SER A 138 9.38 -6.66 9.00
N THR A 139 10.71 -6.79 8.98
CA THR A 139 11.42 -7.79 9.78
C THR A 139 11.92 -7.25 11.12
N GLY A 140 11.93 -5.93 11.31
CA GLY A 140 12.60 -5.30 12.45
C GLY A 140 14.09 -5.64 12.50
N TRP A 141 14.66 -5.55 13.70
CA TRP A 141 16.06 -5.90 13.99
C TRP A 141 16.13 -7.00 15.02
N VAL A 142 17.02 -7.97 14.81
CA VAL A 142 17.39 -8.95 15.85
C VAL A 142 18.43 -8.31 16.74
N GLU A 143 18.14 -8.22 18.03
CA GLU A 143 19.02 -7.70 19.06
C GLU A 143 19.99 -8.79 19.55
N GLY A 144 21.04 -8.41 20.29
CA GLY A 144 22.09 -9.33 20.72
C GLY A 144 21.62 -10.50 21.62
N ASN A 145 20.43 -10.37 22.23
CA ASN A 145 19.80 -11.43 23.03
C ASN A 145 18.79 -12.28 22.23
N GLY A 146 18.70 -12.10 20.91
CA GLY A 146 17.75 -12.80 20.03
C GLY A 146 16.34 -12.20 20.00
N ALA A 147 16.04 -11.20 20.83
CA ALA A 147 14.77 -10.47 20.76
C ALA A 147 14.69 -9.64 19.46
N ARG A 148 13.47 -9.30 19.03
CA ARG A 148 13.26 -8.44 17.86
C ARG A 148 12.73 -7.06 18.27
N THR A 149 13.24 -5.99 17.67
CA THR A 149 12.71 -4.63 17.84
C THR A 149 12.13 -4.09 16.53
N TYR A 150 11.09 -3.25 16.63
CA TYR A 150 10.45 -2.59 15.50
C TYR A 150 10.91 -1.15 15.30
N ARG A 151 11.26 -0.46 16.39
CA ARG A 151 11.67 0.94 16.47
C ARG A 151 10.58 1.89 15.93
N PRO A 152 9.36 1.87 16.51
CA PRO A 152 8.18 2.51 15.92
C PRO A 152 8.35 4.01 15.65
N LEU A 153 9.03 4.71 16.56
CA LEU A 153 9.18 6.17 16.50
C LEU A 153 10.40 6.65 15.71
N THR A 154 11.13 5.75 15.03
CA THR A 154 12.22 6.17 14.16
C THR A 154 11.70 6.50 12.76
N PRO A 155 12.26 7.52 12.09
CA PRO A 155 11.94 7.80 10.70
C PRO A 155 12.28 6.62 9.77
N VAL A 156 11.51 6.47 8.70
CA VAL A 156 11.81 5.51 7.64
C VAL A 156 12.87 6.09 6.70
N ASN A 157 14.04 5.44 6.64
CA ASN A 157 15.06 5.72 5.64
C ASN A 157 14.68 5.13 4.26
N ARG A 158 15.28 5.67 3.18
CA ARG A 158 14.96 5.27 1.79
C ARG A 158 15.19 3.78 1.50
N ASP A 159 16.19 3.17 2.13
CA ASP A 159 16.49 1.73 2.03
C ASP A 159 15.39 0.87 2.66
N ALA A 160 14.92 1.23 3.86
CA ALA A 160 13.82 0.57 4.54
C ALA A 160 12.52 0.74 3.75
N MET A 161 12.25 1.94 3.21
CA MET A 161 11.11 2.18 2.33
C MET A 161 11.16 1.26 1.10
N ALA A 162 12.32 1.14 0.45
CA ALA A 162 12.48 0.24 -0.70
C ALA A 162 12.20 -1.22 -0.32
N ALA A 163 12.75 -1.69 0.81
CA ALA A 163 12.51 -3.05 1.30
C ALA A 163 11.02 -3.32 1.58
N PHE A 164 10.33 -2.35 2.19
CA PHE A 164 8.91 -2.42 2.46
C PHE A 164 8.08 -2.50 1.18
N MET A 165 8.33 -1.60 0.23
CA MET A 165 7.61 -1.57 -1.05
C MET A 165 7.84 -2.86 -1.85
N TYR A 166 9.08 -3.34 -1.91
CA TYR A 166 9.42 -4.58 -2.62
C TYR A 166 8.68 -5.81 -2.07
N ARG A 167 8.59 -5.92 -0.74
CA ARG A 167 7.93 -7.06 -0.08
C ARG A 167 6.40 -6.94 -0.03
N LEU A 168 5.86 -5.74 -0.26
CA LEU A 168 4.42 -5.53 -0.34
C LEU A 168 3.85 -5.95 -1.71
N ASP A 169 4.65 -5.90 -2.77
CA ASP A 169 4.17 -6.12 -4.13
C ASP A 169 3.61 -7.54 -4.30
N PRO A 170 2.30 -7.70 -4.58
CA PRO A 170 1.65 -9.01 -4.72
C PRO A 170 2.02 -9.76 -6.00
N LYS A 171 2.86 -9.18 -6.88
CA LYS A 171 3.24 -9.79 -8.17
C LYS A 171 4.49 -10.67 -8.10
N LEU A 172 5.07 -10.86 -6.92
CA LEU A 172 6.07 -11.90 -6.66
C LEU A 172 5.39 -13.14 -6.09
#